data_AF-A0A3B0CBE5-F1
#
_entry.id   AF-A0A3B0CBE5-F1
#
_cell.length_a   1.000
_cell.length_b   1.000
_cell.length_c   1.000
_cell.angle_alpha   90.00
_cell.angle_beta   90.00
_cell.angle_gamma   90.00
#
_symmetry.space_group_name_H-M   'P 1'
#
loop_
_entity.id
_entity.type
_entity.pdbx_description
1 polymer ?
#
loop_
_entity_poly.entity_id
_entity_poly.type
_entity_poly.pdbx_seq_one_letter_code
_entity_poly.pdbx_strand_id
1 'polypeptide(L)'
;MEVINSFFSNIKDKLTNPFFGTLILVLLIQHWEFVYAIFNFDSDCTLDEKLVFLQNYISENITFETLFRDCAYALGYMTLGYLIIVGTRSLVLAIEFRLMPFLTGKIVSKKVVEKSLYDEVVKEREDYFDQYEEQRKNVRSFSKTIDAQNEQIKEKDKDLVKQSQNLSSIIKEKDNVTSKLSSSEKEKENLTSELKSSKNALDNLTKQHKILGLKLKMFESLYFASENEVYYTSKEDFPPEIRNKVRELKRDGMWEQFISVGLFFKKGGSLGGEVLSEMIKRNLAFDRDKQEDWTPYGRIIWKYKNLFDDENEIS
;
A
#
# COMPACT_ATOMS: atom_id res chain seq x y z
N MET A 1 -3.50 36.94 101.88
CA MET A 1 -2.85 35.77 101.25
C MET A 1 -2.38 36.05 99.81
N GLU A 2 -3.11 36.81 99.00
CA GLU A 2 -2.70 37.15 97.62
C GLU A 2 -1.35 37.87 97.53
N VAL A 3 -1.06 38.79 98.46
CA VAL A 3 0.20 39.55 98.49
C VAL A 3 1.41 38.66 98.75
N ILE A 4 1.28 37.69 99.66
CA ILE A 4 2.36 36.73 99.97
C ILE A 4 2.61 35.82 98.76
N ASN A 5 1.53 35.36 98.12
CA ASN A 5 1.63 34.52 96.92
C ASN A 5 2.23 35.27 95.72
N SER A 6 1.92 36.57 95.54
CA SER A 6 2.52 37.38 94.47
C SER A 6 4.00 37.68 94.70
N PHE A 7 4.42 37.88 95.96
CA PHE A 7 5.85 38.00 96.31
C PHE A 7 6.62 36.69 96.05
N PHE A 8 6.10 35.54 96.50
CA PHE A 8 6.75 34.25 96.26
C PHE A 8 6.77 33.87 94.77
N SER A 9 5.71 34.20 94.01
CA SER A 9 5.71 34.01 92.54
C SER A 9 6.80 34.83 91.87
N ASN A 10 6.95 36.11 92.23
CA ASN A 10 7.95 36.99 91.63
C ASN A 10 9.39 36.57 91.99
N ILE A 11 9.61 36.11 93.23
CA ILE A 11 10.90 35.53 93.65
C ILE A 11 11.20 34.25 92.87
N LYS A 12 10.20 33.37 92.69
CA LYS A 12 10.35 32.13 91.92
C LYS A 12 10.66 32.41 90.46
N ASP A 13 9.97 33.37 89.84
CA ASP A 13 10.18 33.74 88.44
C ASP A 13 11.57 34.36 88.23
N LYS A 14 12.04 35.18 89.17
CA LYS A 14 13.40 35.74 89.14
C LYS A 14 14.49 34.70 89.44
N LEU A 15 14.29 33.78 90.38
CA LEU A 15 15.22 32.68 90.67
C LEU A 15 15.30 31.63 89.56
N THR A 16 14.26 31.54 88.70
CA THR A 16 14.29 30.68 87.51
C THR A 16 15.31 31.18 86.48
N ASN A 17 15.63 32.48 86.49
CA ASN A 17 16.71 33.00 85.68
C ASN A 17 18.07 32.65 86.34
N PRO A 18 18.93 31.86 85.66
CA PRO A 18 20.21 31.42 86.20
C PRO A 18 21.09 32.59 86.67
N PHE A 19 21.05 33.73 85.98
CA PHE A 19 21.83 34.90 86.34
C PHE A 19 21.40 35.46 87.71
N PHE A 20 20.11 35.69 87.90
CA PHE A 20 19.59 36.24 89.16
C PHE A 20 19.78 35.26 90.32
N GLY A 21 19.64 33.95 90.08
CA GLY A 21 19.97 32.93 91.08
C GLY A 21 21.45 32.98 91.50
N THR A 22 22.38 33.03 90.54
CA THR A 22 23.81 33.18 90.85
C THR A 22 24.15 34.51 91.51
N LEU A 23 23.50 35.60 91.10
CA LEU A 23 23.71 36.92 91.69
C LEU A 23 23.26 36.97 93.15
N ILE A 24 22.09 36.41 93.47
CA ILE A 24 21.62 36.30 94.85
C ILE A 24 22.59 35.50 95.69
N LEU A 25 23.09 34.35 95.19
CA LEU A 25 24.10 33.56 95.92
C LEU A 25 25.40 34.32 96.14
N VAL A 26 25.90 35.04 95.12
CA VAL A 26 27.10 35.86 95.26
C VAL A 26 26.90 36.96 96.29
N LEU A 27 25.77 37.66 96.26
CA LEU A 27 25.44 38.71 97.23
C LEU A 27 25.34 38.16 98.66
N LEU A 28 24.71 37.00 98.85
CA LEU A 28 24.60 36.35 100.16
C LEU A 28 25.96 35.92 100.73
N ILE A 29 26.86 35.44 99.87
CA ILE A 29 28.21 34.99 100.28
C ILE A 29 29.11 36.19 100.55
N GLN A 30 29.08 37.20 99.68
CA GLN A 30 30.00 38.34 99.74
C GLN A 30 29.59 39.35 100.82
N HIS A 31 28.29 39.53 101.04
CA HIS A 31 27.73 40.38 102.11
C HIS A 31 27.12 39.51 103.22
N TRP A 32 27.77 38.40 103.57
CA TRP A 32 27.24 37.48 104.59
C TRP A 32 27.08 38.16 105.95
N GLU A 33 27.94 39.13 106.28
CA GLU A 33 27.87 39.93 107.51
C GLU A 33 26.58 40.75 107.57
N PHE A 34 26.14 41.31 106.45
CA PHE A 34 24.87 42.03 106.34
C PHE A 34 23.68 41.11 106.60
N VAL A 35 23.68 39.93 105.97
CA VAL A 35 22.63 38.93 106.13
C VAL A 35 22.60 38.44 107.58
N TYR A 36 23.77 38.15 108.16
CA TYR A 36 23.90 37.74 109.55
C TYR A 36 23.39 38.82 110.51
N ALA A 37 23.77 40.09 110.28
CA ALA A 37 23.32 41.22 111.08
C ALA A 37 21.80 41.41 110.98
N ILE A 38 21.15 41.17 109.83
CA ILE A 38 19.69 41.25 109.74
C ILE A 38 19.02 40.21 110.64
N PHE A 39 19.47 38.95 110.57
CA PHE A 39 18.79 37.83 111.23
C PHE A 39 19.19 37.61 112.68
N ASN A 40 20.37 38.06 113.10
CA ASN A 40 20.82 37.92 114.48
C ASN A 40 20.63 39.21 115.29
N PHE A 41 20.13 39.10 116.51
CA PHE A 41 20.03 40.19 117.48
C PHE A 41 20.84 39.76 118.70
N ASP A 42 21.98 40.41 118.93
CA ASP A 42 22.70 40.23 120.19
C ASP A 42 21.88 40.83 121.35
N SER A 43 21.91 40.15 122.50
CA SER A 43 21.10 40.49 123.68
C SER A 43 21.34 41.89 124.23
N ASP A 44 22.51 42.44 123.90
CA ASP A 44 23.03 43.68 124.49
C ASP A 44 22.91 44.88 123.53
N CYS A 45 22.28 44.70 122.36
CA CYS A 45 22.16 45.74 121.35
C CYS A 45 20.72 46.26 121.24
N THR A 46 20.55 47.58 121.32
CA THR A 46 19.25 48.22 121.13
C THR A 46 18.87 48.30 119.65
N LEU A 47 17.57 48.38 119.36
CA LEU A 47 17.06 48.46 117.97
C LEU A 47 17.70 49.63 117.19
N ASP A 48 17.89 50.77 117.86
CA ASP A 48 18.44 51.98 117.25
C ASP A 48 19.91 51.81 116.88
N GLU A 49 20.72 51.18 117.74
CA GLU A 49 22.12 50.87 117.48
C GLU A 49 22.26 49.93 116.27
N LYS A 50 21.38 48.94 116.15
CA LYS A 50 21.37 48.03 115.01
C LYS A 50 20.99 48.72 113.70
N LEU A 51 20.02 49.65 113.74
CA LEU A 51 19.66 50.44 112.55
C LEU A 51 20.83 51.33 112.10
N VAL A 52 21.54 51.95 113.04
CA VAL A 52 22.73 52.75 112.74
C VAL A 52 23.83 51.86 112.16
N PHE A 53 24.06 50.68 112.72
CA PHE A 53 25.02 49.71 112.17
C PHE A 53 24.67 49.32 110.72
N LEU A 54 23.41 48.96 110.46
CA LEU A 54 22.96 48.58 109.11
C LEU A 54 23.08 49.74 108.12
N GLN A 55 22.75 50.97 108.54
CA GLN A 55 22.91 52.15 107.70
C GLN A 55 24.38 52.41 107.34
N ASN A 56 25.27 52.33 108.34
CA ASN A 56 26.70 52.49 108.13
C ASN A 56 27.24 51.39 107.20
N TYR A 57 26.87 50.13 107.44
CA TYR A 57 27.28 49.01 106.60
C TYR A 57 26.82 49.17 105.15
N ILE A 58 25.56 49.54 104.92
CA ILE A 58 25.04 49.77 103.56
C ILE A 58 25.82 50.90 102.89
N SER A 59 26.08 52.01 103.60
CA SER A 59 26.76 53.17 103.04
C SER A 59 28.23 52.89 102.69
N GLU A 60 28.91 52.05 103.46
CA GLU A 60 30.33 51.74 103.28
C GLU A 60 30.55 50.58 102.29
N ASN A 61 29.75 49.51 102.40
CA ASN A 61 29.99 48.24 101.71
C ASN A 61 29.05 47.99 100.52
N ILE A 62 27.87 48.61 100.49
CA ILE A 62 26.88 48.44 99.41
C ILE A 62 26.82 49.72 98.56
N THR A 63 27.95 49.98 97.90
CA THR A 63 28.09 51.05 96.90
C THR A 63 27.75 50.54 95.50
N PHE A 64 27.54 51.46 94.55
CA PHE A 64 27.26 51.07 93.16
C PHE A 64 28.41 50.26 92.53
N GLU A 65 29.66 50.55 92.91
CA GLU A 65 30.85 49.86 92.42
C GLU A 65 30.92 48.41 92.92
N THR A 66 30.63 48.19 94.20
CA THR A 66 30.61 46.83 94.79
C THR A 66 29.49 46.00 94.19
N LEU A 67 28.29 46.55 94.03
CA LEU A 67 27.19 45.87 93.35
C LEU A 67 27.52 45.50 91.90
N PHE A 68 28.21 46.37 91.16
CA PHE A 68 28.66 46.07 89.81
C PHE A 68 29.69 44.94 89.78
N ARG A 69 30.63 44.93 90.74
CA ARG A 69 31.61 43.85 90.92
C ARG A 69 30.93 42.51 91.23
N ASP A 70 29.90 42.52 92.05
CA ASP A 70 29.12 41.32 92.40
C ASP A 70 28.36 40.79 91.18
N CYS A 71 27.82 41.70 90.35
CA CYS A 71 27.22 41.35 89.05
C CYS A 71 28.25 40.72 88.09
N ALA A 72 29.47 41.26 88.05
CA ALA A 72 30.55 40.70 87.24
C ALA A 72 30.99 39.31 87.72
N TYR A 73 31.08 39.09 89.04
CA TYR A 73 31.36 37.76 89.60
C TYR A 73 30.25 36.76 89.29
N ALA A 74 28.99 37.14 89.43
CA ALA A 74 27.85 36.29 89.08
C ALA A 74 27.89 35.88 87.60
N LEU A 75 28.16 36.83 86.70
CA LEU A 75 28.32 36.56 85.26
C LEU A 75 29.49 35.61 84.99
N GLY A 76 30.63 35.81 85.68
CA GLY A 76 31.80 34.93 85.60
C GLY A 76 31.48 33.49 85.99
N TYR A 77 30.86 33.28 87.15
CA TYR A 77 30.46 31.95 87.62
C TYR A 77 29.43 31.29 86.70
N MET A 78 28.45 32.04 86.21
CA MET A 78 27.47 31.55 85.25
C MET A 78 28.15 31.08 83.95
N THR A 79 29.08 31.87 83.43
CA THR A 79 29.84 31.54 82.21
C THR A 79 30.68 30.28 82.40
N LEU A 80 31.37 30.17 83.55
CA LEU A 80 32.14 28.98 83.89
C LEU A 80 31.27 27.73 83.98
N GLY A 81 30.09 27.84 84.60
CA GLY A 81 29.11 26.75 84.68
C GLY A 81 28.67 26.28 83.29
N TYR A 82 28.36 27.21 82.38
CA TYR A 82 28.03 26.87 81.00
C TYR A 82 29.19 26.21 80.25
N LEU A 83 30.43 26.67 80.44
CA LEU A 83 31.60 26.03 79.84
C LEU A 83 31.79 24.58 80.31
N ILE A 84 31.51 24.28 81.59
CA ILE A 84 31.53 22.91 82.11
C ILE A 84 30.42 22.06 81.46
N ILE A 85 29.21 22.60 81.31
CA ILE A 85 28.10 21.90 80.65
C ILE A 85 28.43 21.60 79.18
N VAL A 86 28.98 22.58 78.46
CA VAL A 86 29.41 22.38 77.07
C VAL A 86 30.55 21.36 77.01
N GLY A 87 31.55 21.49 77.87
CA GLY A 87 32.68 20.57 77.93
C GLY A 87 32.26 19.11 78.20
N THR A 88 31.34 18.90 79.14
CA THR A 88 30.81 17.55 79.44
C THR A 88 30.00 16.98 78.26
N ARG A 89 29.16 17.79 77.61
CA ARG A 89 28.45 17.35 76.39
C ARG A 89 29.40 17.03 75.25
N SER A 90 30.40 17.88 75.01
CA SER A 90 31.43 17.64 74.00
C SER A 90 32.22 16.37 74.29
N LEU A 91 32.51 16.08 75.56
CA LEU A 91 33.19 14.85 75.98
C LEU A 91 32.31 13.62 75.70
N VAL A 92 31.03 13.66 76.05
CA VAL A 92 30.08 12.56 75.77
C VAL A 92 30.01 12.28 74.28
N LEU A 93 29.82 13.32 73.45
CA LEU A 93 29.79 13.19 72.00
C LEU A 93 31.13 12.66 71.45
N ALA A 94 32.26 13.11 71.99
CA ALA A 94 33.57 12.59 71.59
C ALA A 94 33.72 11.09 71.92
N ILE A 95 33.20 10.64 73.07
CA ILE A 95 33.20 9.22 73.42
C ILE A 95 32.28 8.43 72.48
N GLU A 96 31.06 8.90 72.24
CA GLU A 96 30.09 8.21 71.39
C GLU A 96 30.55 8.14 69.93
N PHE A 97 31.04 9.23 69.35
CA PHE A 97 31.37 9.27 67.93
C PHE A 97 32.80 8.88 67.60
N ARG A 98 33.74 8.95 68.56
CA ARG A 98 35.15 8.64 68.30
C ARG A 98 35.61 7.38 69.02
N LEU A 99 35.20 7.19 70.27
CA LEU A 99 35.69 6.07 71.09
C LEU A 99 34.88 4.80 70.86
N MET A 100 33.54 4.87 70.85
CA MET A 100 32.69 3.70 70.60
C MET A 100 33.00 3.02 69.25
N PRO A 101 33.05 3.70 68.08
CA PRO A 101 33.33 3.00 66.83
C PRO A 101 34.74 2.40 66.81
N PHE A 102 35.72 3.04 67.46
CA PHE A 102 37.07 2.48 67.59
C PHE A 102 37.11 1.21 68.45
N LEU A 103 36.34 1.16 69.54
CA LEU A 103 36.24 -0.01 70.40
C LEU A 103 35.40 -1.12 69.75
N THR A 104 34.25 -0.77 69.18
CA THR A 104 33.34 -1.71 68.50
C THR A 104 34.00 -2.32 67.26
N GLY A 105 34.76 -1.54 66.49
CA GLY A 105 35.54 -2.03 65.35
C GLY A 105 36.63 -3.04 65.72
N LYS A 106 37.10 -3.05 66.97
CA LYS A 106 38.05 -4.06 67.49
C LYS A 106 37.38 -5.28 68.12
N ILE A 107 36.15 -5.16 68.62
CA ILE A 107 35.49 -6.21 69.42
C ILE A 107 34.52 -7.06 68.58
N VAL A 108 33.86 -6.50 67.56
CA VAL A 108 32.86 -7.24 66.80
C VAL A 108 33.49 -7.92 65.59
N SER A 109 34.02 -9.12 65.83
CA SER A 109 34.38 -10.04 64.76
C SER A 109 33.14 -10.73 64.18
N LYS A 110 32.94 -10.52 62.87
CA LYS A 110 32.44 -11.50 61.88
C LYS A 110 30.96 -11.93 61.82
N LYS A 111 30.04 -11.53 62.70
CA LYS A 111 28.65 -12.06 62.60
C LYS A 111 27.49 -11.12 62.92
N VAL A 112 27.72 -9.81 62.89
CA VAL A 112 26.64 -8.82 62.92
C VAL A 112 26.92 -7.88 61.75
N VAL A 113 26.13 -8.03 60.69
CA VAL A 113 26.17 -7.13 59.53
C VAL A 113 25.54 -5.82 59.96
N GLU A 114 26.17 -4.70 59.62
CA GLU A 114 25.61 -3.39 59.82
C GLU A 114 24.23 -3.32 59.14
N LYS A 115 23.19 -2.84 59.84
CA LYS A 115 21.82 -2.80 59.30
C LYS A 115 21.77 -2.08 57.93
N SER A 116 22.63 -1.08 57.73
CA SER A 116 22.82 -0.38 56.47
C SER A 116 23.19 -1.32 55.31
N LEU A 117 24.18 -2.20 55.49
CA LEU A 117 24.58 -3.20 54.49
C LEU A 117 23.49 -4.24 54.22
N TYR A 118 22.72 -4.62 55.25
CA TYR A 118 21.57 -5.52 55.05
C TYR A 118 20.48 -4.85 54.20
N ASP A 119 20.10 -3.62 54.53
CA ASP A 119 19.07 -2.87 53.80
C ASP A 119 19.51 -2.58 52.35
N GLU A 120 20.80 -2.31 52.11
CA GLU A 120 21.38 -2.15 50.77
C GLU A 120 21.29 -3.45 49.95
N VAL A 121 21.71 -4.58 50.51
CA VAL A 121 21.65 -5.89 49.81
C VAL A 121 20.21 -6.31 49.54
N VAL A 122 19.28 -6.03 50.46
CA VAL A 122 17.84 -6.30 50.24
C VAL A 122 17.31 -5.43 49.10
N LYS A 123 17.67 -4.14 49.07
CA LYS A 123 17.26 -3.23 47.99
C LYS A 123 17.83 -3.65 46.64
N GLU A 124 19.12 -3.98 46.57
CA GLU A 124 19.73 -4.51 45.35
C GLU A 124 19.02 -5.78 44.87
N ARG A 125 18.69 -6.69 45.79
CA ARG A 125 17.94 -7.91 45.46
C ARG A 125 16.56 -7.61 44.89
N GLU A 126 15.83 -6.66 45.47
CA GLU A 126 14.52 -6.22 44.97
C GLU A 126 14.65 -5.58 43.58
N ASP A 127 15.60 -4.67 43.39
CA ASP A 127 15.87 -4.03 42.10
C ASP A 127 16.23 -5.07 41.02
N TYR A 128 17.08 -6.05 41.35
CA TYR A 128 17.41 -7.15 40.44
C TYR A 128 16.22 -8.05 40.14
N PHE A 129 15.35 -8.29 41.11
CA PHE A 129 14.14 -9.09 40.92
C PHE A 129 13.16 -8.38 39.98
N ASP A 130 12.95 -7.08 40.16
CA ASP A 130 12.09 -6.26 39.32
C ASP A 130 12.62 -6.19 37.87
N GLN A 131 13.92 -5.96 37.69
CA GLN A 131 14.56 -6.01 36.37
C GLN A 131 14.40 -7.38 35.70
N TYR A 132 14.53 -8.46 36.47
CA TYR A 132 14.37 -9.82 35.96
C TYR A 132 12.93 -10.12 35.53
N GLU A 133 11.93 -9.71 36.32
CA GLU A 133 10.52 -9.84 35.96
C GLU A 133 10.16 -8.99 34.74
N GLU A 134 10.70 -7.77 34.62
CA GLU A 134 10.51 -6.92 33.45
C GLU A 134 11.10 -7.59 32.19
N GLN A 135 12.33 -8.11 32.27
CA GLN A 135 12.95 -8.85 31.17
C GLN A 135 12.13 -10.08 30.79
N ARG A 136 11.63 -10.86 31.76
CA ARG A 136 10.74 -11.99 31.50
C ARG A 136 9.46 -11.58 30.82
N LYS A 137 8.84 -10.47 31.24
CA LYS A 137 7.63 -9.93 30.63
C LYS A 137 7.90 -9.52 29.18
N ASN A 138 9.02 -8.86 28.92
CA ASN A 138 9.45 -8.45 27.58
C ASN A 138 9.70 -9.67 26.68
N VAL A 139 10.39 -10.71 27.17
CA VAL A 139 10.60 -11.96 26.42
C VAL A 139 9.27 -12.64 26.09
N ARG A 140 8.31 -12.67 27.04
CA ARG A 140 6.97 -13.22 26.80
C ARG A 140 6.21 -12.40 25.75
N SER A 141 6.26 -11.07 25.80
CA SER A 141 5.61 -10.24 24.78
C SER A 141 6.26 -10.40 23.42
N PHE A 142 7.60 -10.43 23.34
CA PHE A 142 8.30 -10.66 22.07
C PHE A 142 7.99 -12.04 21.50
N SER A 143 7.93 -13.08 22.33
CA SER A 143 7.53 -14.43 21.87
C SER A 143 6.12 -14.42 21.28
N LYS A 144 5.16 -13.77 21.95
CA LYS A 144 3.79 -13.61 21.40
C LYS A 144 3.77 -12.84 20.08
N THR A 145 4.56 -11.78 19.97
CA THR A 145 4.67 -10.99 18.72
C THR A 145 5.30 -11.82 17.61
N ILE A 146 6.34 -12.61 17.90
CA ILE A 146 6.99 -13.51 16.95
C ILE A 146 6.01 -14.59 16.47
N ASP A 147 5.25 -15.21 17.38
CA ASP A 147 4.26 -16.21 17.03
C ASP A 147 3.17 -15.64 16.13
N ALA A 148 2.64 -14.45 16.47
CA ALA A 148 1.66 -13.74 15.66
C ALA A 148 2.22 -13.37 14.27
N GLN A 149 3.48 -12.91 14.19
CA GLN A 149 4.13 -12.63 12.92
C GLN A 149 4.36 -13.89 12.08
N ASN A 150 4.77 -15.00 12.71
CA ASN A 150 4.92 -16.29 12.03
C ASN A 150 3.59 -16.82 11.50
N GLU A 151 2.49 -16.60 12.23
CA GLU A 151 1.15 -16.94 11.76
C GLU A 151 0.75 -16.10 10.54
N GLN A 152 0.98 -14.78 10.58
CA GLN A 152 0.76 -13.89 9.44
C GLN A 152 1.61 -14.27 8.21
N ILE A 153 2.88 -14.65 8.42
CA ILE A 153 3.76 -15.11 7.34
C ILE A 153 3.19 -16.39 6.72
N LYS A 154 2.77 -17.37 7.54
CA LYS A 154 2.15 -18.62 7.05
C LYS A 154 0.87 -18.36 6.25
N GLU A 155 0.05 -17.40 6.67
CA GLU A 155 -1.14 -17.00 5.92
C GLU A 155 -0.77 -16.36 4.58
N LYS A 156 0.17 -15.41 4.58
CA LYS A 156 0.65 -14.77 3.35
C LYS A 156 1.29 -15.75 2.38
N ASP A 157 2.05 -16.74 2.87
CA ASP A 157 2.64 -17.79 2.03
C ASP A 157 1.55 -18.65 1.38
N LYS A 158 0.49 -19.02 2.11
CA LYS A 158 -0.66 -19.73 1.54
C LYS A 158 -1.33 -18.92 0.44
N ASP A 159 -1.51 -17.63 0.65
CA ASP A 159 -2.13 -16.76 -0.35
C ASP A 159 -1.23 -16.52 -1.56
N LEU A 160 0.08 -16.40 -1.38
CA LEU A 160 1.05 -16.35 -2.48
C LEU A 160 1.03 -17.63 -3.31
N VAL A 161 0.93 -18.80 -2.67
CA VAL A 161 0.80 -20.08 -3.39
C VAL A 161 -0.49 -20.11 -4.21
N LYS A 162 -1.63 -19.68 -3.65
CA LYS A 162 -2.90 -19.59 -4.40
C LYS A 162 -2.79 -18.62 -5.57
N GLN A 163 -2.18 -17.45 -5.36
CA GLN A 163 -1.96 -16.47 -6.43
C GLN A 163 -1.04 -17.01 -7.53
N SER A 164 0.02 -17.72 -7.16
CA SER A 164 0.93 -18.40 -8.10
C SER A 164 0.20 -19.46 -8.93
N GLN A 165 -0.67 -20.26 -8.29
CA GLN A 165 -1.52 -21.22 -9.00
C GLN A 165 -2.46 -20.53 -9.99
N ASN A 166 -3.12 -19.43 -9.58
CA ASN A 166 -3.99 -18.64 -10.46
C ASN A 166 -3.22 -18.03 -11.64
N LEU A 167 -2.04 -17.49 -11.39
CA LEU A 167 -1.14 -16.99 -12.44
C LEU A 167 -0.77 -18.09 -13.42
N SER A 168 -0.46 -19.29 -12.93
CA SER A 168 -0.13 -20.44 -13.79
C SER A 168 -1.30 -20.85 -14.69
N SER A 169 -2.54 -20.80 -14.20
CA SER A 169 -3.72 -21.06 -15.02
C SER A 169 -3.95 -19.96 -16.07
N ILE A 170 -3.76 -18.70 -15.70
CA ILE A 170 -3.89 -17.56 -16.64
C ILE A 170 -2.83 -17.66 -17.74
N ILE A 171 -1.60 -18.03 -17.42
CA ILE A 171 -0.53 -18.23 -18.41
C ILE A 171 -0.91 -19.33 -19.39
N LYS A 172 -1.40 -20.49 -18.90
CA LYS A 172 -1.87 -21.58 -19.77
C LYS A 172 -3.02 -21.16 -20.67
N GLU A 173 -3.96 -20.36 -20.15
CA GLU A 173 -5.07 -19.83 -20.95
C GLU A 173 -4.58 -18.86 -22.03
N LYS A 174 -3.65 -17.96 -21.68
CA LYS A 174 -3.01 -17.05 -22.63
C LYS A 174 -2.27 -17.79 -23.74
N ASP A 175 -1.54 -18.85 -23.42
CA ASP A 175 -0.82 -19.66 -24.41
C ASP A 175 -1.80 -20.37 -25.35
N ASN A 176 -2.90 -20.92 -24.80
CA ASN A 176 -3.99 -21.49 -25.59
C ASN A 176 -4.63 -20.46 -26.54
N VAL A 177 -4.91 -19.24 -26.06
CA VAL A 177 -5.47 -18.17 -26.90
C VAL A 177 -4.47 -17.74 -27.98
N THR A 178 -3.19 -17.64 -27.64
CA THR A 178 -2.14 -17.23 -28.58
C THR A 178 -1.94 -18.27 -29.68
N SER A 179 -1.97 -19.56 -29.34
CA SER A 179 -1.91 -20.64 -30.32
C SER A 179 -3.12 -20.62 -31.27
N LYS A 180 -4.34 -20.41 -30.75
CA LYS A 180 -5.56 -20.26 -31.56
C LYS A 180 -5.48 -19.05 -32.49
N LEU A 181 -5.00 -17.91 -31.99
CA LEU A 181 -4.81 -16.72 -32.79
C LEU A 181 -3.85 -16.98 -33.96
N SER A 182 -2.70 -17.61 -33.69
CA SER A 182 -1.71 -17.94 -34.73
C SER A 182 -2.27 -18.89 -35.80
N SER A 183 -3.16 -19.82 -35.43
CA SER A 183 -3.83 -20.69 -36.41
C SER A 183 -4.84 -19.92 -37.26
N SER A 184 -5.63 -19.01 -36.66
CA SER A 184 -6.56 -18.17 -37.42
C SER A 184 -5.85 -17.16 -38.32
N GLU A 185 -4.68 -16.65 -37.92
CA GLU A 185 -3.86 -15.79 -38.78
C GLU A 185 -3.37 -16.54 -40.02
N LYS A 186 -2.87 -17.77 -39.85
CA LYS A 186 -2.49 -18.64 -40.99
C LYS A 186 -3.68 -18.95 -41.90
N GLU A 187 -4.84 -19.24 -41.33
CA GLU A 187 -6.07 -19.49 -42.10
C GLU A 187 -6.46 -18.24 -42.90
N LYS A 188 -6.39 -17.06 -42.29
CA LYS A 188 -6.64 -15.79 -42.97
C LYS A 188 -5.65 -15.54 -44.10
N GLU A 189 -4.36 -15.79 -43.90
CA GLU A 189 -3.35 -15.67 -44.96
C GLU A 189 -3.66 -16.61 -46.14
N ASN A 190 -4.01 -17.86 -45.86
CA ASN A 190 -4.41 -18.83 -46.88
C ASN A 190 -5.64 -18.34 -47.66
N LEU A 191 -6.72 -17.94 -46.97
CA LEU A 191 -7.93 -17.41 -47.61
C LEU A 191 -7.64 -16.16 -48.44
N THR A 192 -6.73 -15.30 -47.98
CA THR A 192 -6.33 -14.09 -48.73
C THR A 192 -5.59 -14.46 -50.01
N SER A 193 -4.75 -15.49 -49.96
CA SER A 193 -4.03 -16.01 -51.14
C SER A 193 -5.00 -16.65 -52.15
N GLU A 194 -5.98 -17.42 -51.67
CA GLU A 194 -7.03 -18.02 -52.50
C GLU A 194 -7.89 -16.93 -53.16
N LEU A 195 -8.32 -15.93 -52.39
CA LEU A 195 -9.11 -14.79 -52.90
C LEU A 195 -8.35 -14.04 -54.01
N LYS A 196 -7.04 -13.83 -53.84
CA LYS A 196 -6.19 -13.23 -54.88
C LYS A 196 -6.14 -14.09 -56.14
N SER A 197 -6.01 -15.41 -56.01
CA SER A 197 -5.99 -16.32 -57.16
C SER A 197 -7.34 -16.34 -57.90
N SER A 198 -8.45 -16.36 -57.17
CA SER A 198 -9.80 -16.33 -57.71
C SER A 198 -10.10 -15.01 -58.43
N LYS A 199 -9.67 -13.87 -57.84
CA LYS A 199 -9.79 -12.56 -58.47
C LYS A 199 -9.03 -12.49 -59.80
N ASN A 200 -7.81 -13.03 -59.85
CA ASN A 200 -7.03 -13.10 -61.08
C ASN A 200 -7.71 -13.97 -62.15
N ALA A 201 -8.32 -15.09 -61.76
CA ALA A 201 -9.08 -15.94 -62.66
C ALA A 201 -10.31 -15.21 -63.23
N LEU A 202 -11.02 -14.46 -62.38
CA LEU A 202 -12.18 -13.66 -62.77
C LEU A 202 -11.79 -12.52 -63.74
N ASP A 203 -10.68 -11.84 -63.51
CA ASP A 203 -10.15 -10.81 -64.42
C ASP A 203 -9.80 -11.41 -65.79
N ASN A 204 -9.21 -12.61 -65.81
CA ASN A 204 -8.88 -13.31 -67.05
C ASN A 204 -10.14 -13.73 -67.83
N LEU A 205 -11.14 -14.30 -67.14
CA LEU A 205 -12.45 -14.64 -67.72
C LEU A 205 -13.15 -13.40 -68.28
N THR A 206 -13.13 -12.29 -67.55
CA THR A 206 -13.73 -11.02 -67.98
C THR A 206 -13.07 -10.51 -69.27
N LYS A 207 -11.74 -10.59 -69.38
CA LYS A 207 -11.01 -10.25 -70.61
C LYS A 207 -11.40 -11.17 -71.77
N GLN A 208 -11.48 -12.48 -71.54
CA GLN A 208 -11.89 -13.43 -72.57
C GLN A 208 -13.31 -13.15 -73.06
N HIS A 209 -14.25 -12.91 -72.16
CA HIS A 209 -15.63 -12.60 -72.50
C HIS A 209 -15.75 -11.29 -73.30
N LYS A 210 -14.94 -10.27 -72.97
CA LYS A 210 -14.87 -9.03 -73.73
C LYS A 210 -14.36 -9.25 -75.16
N ILE A 211 -13.31 -10.05 -75.33
CA ILE A 211 -12.78 -10.41 -76.66
C ILE A 211 -13.84 -11.16 -77.47
N LEU A 212 -14.52 -12.11 -76.85
CA LEU A 212 -15.55 -12.92 -77.51
C LEU A 212 -16.73 -12.05 -77.96
N GLY A 213 -17.17 -11.11 -77.11
CA GLY A 213 -18.20 -10.15 -77.47
C GLY A 213 -17.82 -9.23 -78.63
N LEU A 214 -16.54 -8.82 -78.73
CA LEU A 214 -16.06 -8.05 -79.89
C LEU A 214 -16.04 -8.90 -81.17
N LYS A 215 -15.59 -10.15 -81.09
CA LYS A 215 -15.61 -11.08 -82.23
C LYS A 215 -17.04 -11.33 -82.72
N LEU A 216 -17.99 -11.49 -81.79
CA LEU A 216 -19.40 -11.67 -82.13
C LEU A 216 -19.96 -10.43 -82.84
N LYS A 217 -19.70 -9.22 -82.32
CA LYS A 217 -20.11 -7.97 -82.98
C LYS A 217 -19.53 -7.83 -84.39
N MET A 218 -18.26 -8.18 -84.57
CA MET A 218 -17.60 -8.15 -85.88
C MET A 218 -18.25 -9.15 -86.84
N PHE A 219 -18.53 -10.36 -86.38
CA PHE A 219 -19.26 -11.37 -87.14
C PHE A 219 -20.65 -10.87 -87.53
N GLU A 220 -21.40 -10.27 -86.60
CA GLU A 220 -22.72 -9.70 -86.88
C GLU A 220 -22.63 -8.59 -87.94
N SER A 221 -21.66 -7.68 -87.84
CA SER A 221 -21.48 -6.64 -88.84
C SER A 221 -21.14 -7.21 -90.22
N LEU A 222 -20.30 -8.24 -90.31
CA LEU A 222 -19.81 -8.76 -91.59
C LEU A 222 -20.90 -9.44 -92.42
N TYR A 223 -21.83 -10.17 -91.81
CA TYR A 223 -22.84 -10.95 -92.54
C TYR A 223 -24.26 -10.41 -92.41
N PHE A 224 -24.54 -9.57 -91.40
CA PHE A 224 -25.90 -9.15 -91.09
C PHE A 224 -26.14 -7.65 -91.23
N ALA A 225 -25.11 -6.81 -91.30
CA ALA A 225 -25.29 -5.39 -91.61
C ALA A 225 -25.78 -5.18 -93.04
N SER A 226 -26.75 -4.28 -93.22
CA SER A 226 -27.33 -3.93 -94.53
C SER A 226 -26.29 -3.39 -95.51
N GLU A 227 -25.27 -2.71 -95.01
CA GLU A 227 -24.18 -2.14 -95.80
C GLU A 227 -23.32 -3.22 -96.49
N ASN A 228 -23.22 -4.40 -95.88
CA ASN A 228 -22.38 -5.48 -96.38
C ASN A 228 -23.12 -6.46 -97.30
N GLU A 229 -24.43 -6.32 -97.49
CA GLU A 229 -25.20 -7.18 -98.39
C GLU A 229 -24.71 -7.10 -99.84
N VAL A 230 -24.14 -5.96 -100.24
CA VAL A 230 -23.57 -5.73 -101.56
C VAL A 230 -22.37 -6.65 -101.85
N TYR A 231 -21.66 -7.11 -100.80
CA TYR A 231 -20.52 -8.02 -100.97
C TYR A 231 -20.92 -9.48 -101.09
N TYR A 232 -22.19 -9.82 -100.87
CA TYR A 232 -22.69 -11.20 -100.95
C TYR A 232 -23.77 -11.28 -102.03
N THR A 233 -23.37 -11.11 -103.28
CA THR A 233 -24.28 -11.10 -104.43
C THR A 233 -24.22 -12.39 -105.22
N SER A 234 -23.11 -13.12 -105.13
CA SER A 234 -22.92 -14.43 -105.75
C SER A 234 -22.64 -15.51 -104.71
N LYS A 235 -22.88 -16.77 -105.09
CA LYS A 235 -22.61 -17.94 -104.24
C LYS A 235 -21.11 -18.02 -103.88
N GLU A 236 -20.24 -17.53 -104.76
CA GLU A 236 -18.77 -17.53 -104.63
C GLU A 236 -18.25 -16.56 -103.56
N ASP A 237 -19.03 -15.53 -103.23
CA ASP A 237 -18.65 -14.49 -102.27
C ASP A 237 -18.72 -14.99 -100.81
N PHE A 238 -19.34 -16.15 -100.59
CA PHE A 238 -19.43 -16.75 -99.27
C PHE A 238 -18.18 -17.57 -98.92
N PRO A 239 -17.79 -17.58 -97.62
CA PRO A 239 -16.71 -18.44 -97.14
C PRO A 239 -16.93 -19.90 -97.56
N PRO A 240 -15.84 -20.65 -97.85
CA PRO A 240 -15.92 -22.05 -98.27
C PRO A 240 -16.69 -22.91 -97.27
N GLU A 241 -16.67 -22.59 -95.96
CA GLU A 241 -17.42 -23.29 -94.92
C GLU A 241 -18.94 -23.19 -95.14
N ILE A 242 -19.43 -22.00 -95.49
CA ILE A 242 -20.85 -21.76 -95.78
C ILE A 242 -21.24 -22.47 -97.07
N ARG A 243 -20.43 -22.34 -98.12
CA ARG A 243 -20.67 -22.98 -99.42
C ARG A 243 -20.69 -24.51 -99.30
N ASN A 244 -19.75 -25.08 -98.56
CA ASN A 244 -19.69 -26.52 -98.32
C ASN A 244 -20.91 -27.00 -97.55
N LYS A 245 -21.37 -26.24 -96.55
CA LYS A 245 -22.57 -26.59 -95.78
C LYS A 245 -23.84 -26.56 -96.62
N VAL A 246 -23.98 -25.57 -97.51
CA VAL A 246 -25.08 -25.51 -98.49
C VAL A 246 -24.99 -26.68 -99.47
N ARG A 247 -23.79 -27.00 -99.96
CA ARG A 247 -23.58 -28.15 -100.87
C ARG A 247 -23.92 -29.48 -100.20
N GLU A 248 -23.55 -29.67 -98.94
CA GLU A 248 -23.92 -30.83 -98.12
C GLU A 248 -25.45 -30.94 -97.99
N LEU A 249 -26.13 -29.84 -97.66
CA LEU A 249 -27.60 -29.81 -97.55
C LEU A 249 -28.28 -30.18 -98.87
N LYS A 250 -27.79 -29.65 -100.00
CA LYS A 250 -28.34 -29.95 -101.32
C LYS A 250 -28.08 -31.38 -101.75
N ARG A 251 -26.84 -31.86 -101.61
CA ARG A 251 -26.44 -33.23 -101.95
C ARG A 251 -27.25 -34.27 -101.19
N ASP A 252 -27.54 -34.00 -99.92
CA ASP A 252 -28.25 -34.93 -99.05
C ASP A 252 -29.79 -34.80 -99.18
N GLY A 253 -30.30 -33.94 -100.09
CA GLY A 253 -31.74 -33.71 -100.29
C GLY A 253 -32.43 -32.97 -99.14
N MET A 254 -31.65 -32.31 -98.28
CA MET A 254 -32.11 -31.68 -97.04
C MET A 254 -32.34 -30.17 -97.19
N TRP A 255 -32.15 -29.60 -98.37
CA TRP A 255 -32.30 -28.16 -98.63
C TRP A 255 -33.73 -27.67 -98.35
N GLU A 256 -34.73 -28.32 -98.94
CA GLU A 256 -36.15 -27.99 -98.71
C GLU A 256 -36.54 -28.13 -97.24
N GLN A 257 -35.99 -29.15 -96.58
CA GLN A 257 -36.20 -29.36 -95.14
C GLN A 257 -35.60 -28.20 -94.33
N PHE A 258 -34.39 -27.75 -94.67
CA PHE A 258 -33.78 -26.57 -94.07
C PHE A 258 -34.62 -25.30 -94.28
N ILE A 259 -35.15 -25.09 -95.50
CA ILE A 259 -36.04 -23.96 -95.79
C ILE A 259 -37.34 -24.03 -94.98
N SER A 260 -37.91 -25.23 -94.81
CA SER A 260 -39.11 -25.45 -94.00
C SER A 260 -38.86 -25.12 -92.52
N VAL A 261 -37.68 -25.46 -91.98
CA VAL A 261 -37.25 -25.08 -90.62
C VAL A 261 -37.10 -23.56 -90.52
N GLY A 262 -36.49 -22.96 -91.54
CA GLY A 262 -36.51 -21.53 -91.87
C GLY A 262 -37.83 -20.82 -91.64
N LEU A 263 -38.83 -21.29 -92.37
CA LEU A 263 -40.18 -20.75 -92.37
C LEU A 263 -40.87 -20.99 -91.02
N PHE A 264 -40.66 -22.16 -90.41
CA PHE A 264 -41.16 -22.48 -89.08
C PHE A 264 -40.65 -21.48 -88.04
N PHE A 265 -39.36 -21.16 -87.99
CA PHE A 265 -38.85 -20.16 -87.03
C PHE A 265 -39.34 -18.73 -87.32
N LYS A 266 -39.52 -18.35 -88.59
CA LYS A 266 -39.97 -16.99 -88.95
C LYS A 266 -41.48 -16.76 -88.76
N LYS A 267 -42.31 -17.75 -89.06
CA LYS A 267 -43.78 -17.61 -89.16
C LYS A 267 -44.57 -18.50 -88.20
N GLY A 268 -43.91 -19.44 -87.51
CA GLY A 268 -44.57 -20.51 -86.77
C GLY A 268 -45.18 -21.58 -87.68
N GLY A 269 -45.51 -22.75 -87.14
CA GLY A 269 -46.11 -23.86 -87.88
C GLY A 269 -45.96 -25.22 -87.18
N SER A 270 -46.22 -26.32 -87.90
CA SER A 270 -45.87 -27.69 -87.45
C SER A 270 -44.63 -28.17 -88.20
N LEU A 271 -43.54 -28.44 -87.49
CA LEU A 271 -42.32 -29.03 -88.06
C LEU A 271 -42.10 -30.41 -87.45
N GLY A 272 -41.80 -31.41 -88.28
CA GLY A 272 -41.42 -32.74 -87.79
C GLY A 272 -40.21 -32.64 -86.87
N GLY A 273 -40.31 -33.18 -85.65
CA GLY A 273 -39.24 -33.12 -84.65
C GLY A 273 -37.91 -33.73 -85.15
N GLU A 274 -38.01 -34.71 -86.06
CA GLU A 274 -36.87 -35.34 -86.74
C GLU A 274 -36.11 -34.36 -87.63
N VAL A 275 -36.81 -33.49 -88.37
CA VAL A 275 -36.20 -32.51 -89.27
C VAL A 275 -35.40 -31.47 -88.49
N LEU A 276 -35.95 -30.95 -87.39
CA LEU A 276 -35.25 -30.01 -86.53
C LEU A 276 -34.02 -30.66 -85.86
N SER A 277 -34.18 -31.88 -85.36
CA SER A 277 -33.08 -32.63 -84.73
C SER A 277 -31.92 -32.85 -85.70
N GLU A 278 -32.22 -33.09 -86.97
CA GLU A 278 -31.22 -33.24 -88.02
C GLU A 278 -30.51 -31.92 -88.36
N MET A 279 -31.23 -30.79 -88.34
CA MET A 279 -30.62 -29.46 -88.48
C MET A 279 -29.73 -29.07 -87.28
N ILE A 280 -30.09 -29.51 -86.07
CA ILE A 280 -29.26 -29.33 -84.86
C ILE A 280 -27.99 -30.16 -84.98
N LYS A 281 -28.09 -31.46 -85.32
CA LYS A 281 -26.93 -32.34 -85.54
C LYS A 281 -25.96 -31.79 -86.58
N ARG A 282 -26.49 -31.15 -87.62
CA ARG A 282 -25.69 -30.54 -88.70
C ARG A 282 -25.13 -29.16 -88.33
N ASN A 283 -25.32 -28.70 -87.09
CA ASN A 283 -24.86 -27.41 -86.58
C ASN A 283 -25.41 -26.23 -87.39
N LEU A 284 -26.70 -26.31 -87.74
CA LEU A 284 -27.41 -25.27 -88.47
C LEU A 284 -28.43 -24.57 -87.55
N ALA A 285 -29.15 -25.30 -86.72
CA ALA A 285 -30.06 -24.76 -85.71
C ALA A 285 -29.53 -25.02 -84.29
N PHE A 286 -29.91 -24.18 -83.33
CA PHE A 286 -29.65 -24.46 -81.92
C PHE A 286 -30.76 -25.34 -81.32
N ASP A 287 -30.48 -25.95 -80.17
CA ASP A 287 -31.47 -26.72 -79.41
C ASP A 287 -32.59 -25.81 -78.88
N ARG A 288 -33.81 -26.38 -78.72
CA ARG A 288 -35.05 -25.65 -78.39
C ARG A 288 -34.98 -24.84 -77.09
N ASP A 289 -34.03 -25.14 -76.22
CA ASP A 289 -33.85 -24.48 -74.92
C ASP A 289 -32.96 -23.22 -74.98
N LYS A 290 -32.45 -22.84 -76.16
CA LYS A 290 -31.63 -21.64 -76.35
C LYS A 290 -32.45 -20.48 -76.93
N GLN A 291 -32.09 -19.24 -76.55
CA GLN A 291 -32.77 -18.00 -76.99
C GLN A 291 -32.62 -17.69 -78.50
N GLU A 292 -31.71 -18.35 -79.21
CA GLU A 292 -31.46 -18.13 -80.64
C GLU A 292 -31.87 -19.36 -81.45
N ASP A 293 -32.63 -19.16 -82.54
CA ASP A 293 -33.15 -20.27 -83.34
C ASP A 293 -32.11 -20.88 -84.30
N TRP A 294 -31.16 -20.06 -84.77
CA TRP A 294 -30.15 -20.44 -85.77
C TRP A 294 -28.74 -20.34 -85.22
N THR A 295 -27.89 -21.30 -85.55
CA THR A 295 -26.44 -21.15 -85.42
C THR A 295 -25.93 -20.05 -86.38
N PRO A 296 -24.71 -19.52 -86.18
CA PRO A 296 -24.06 -18.60 -87.13
C PRO A 296 -24.15 -19.07 -88.59
N TYR A 297 -23.90 -20.36 -88.85
CA TYR A 297 -23.98 -20.94 -90.19
C TYR A 297 -25.41 -20.97 -90.73
N GLY A 298 -26.37 -21.48 -89.94
CA GLY A 298 -27.77 -21.52 -90.34
C GLY A 298 -28.37 -20.13 -90.55
N ARG A 299 -27.96 -19.14 -89.75
CA ARG A 299 -28.45 -17.76 -89.85
C ARG A 299 -27.98 -17.10 -91.15
N ILE A 300 -26.71 -17.30 -91.53
CA ILE A 300 -26.16 -16.81 -92.81
C ILE A 300 -26.90 -17.49 -93.97
N ILE A 301 -26.96 -18.82 -93.98
CA ILE A 301 -27.57 -19.59 -95.08
C ILE A 301 -29.06 -19.23 -95.22
N TRP A 302 -29.78 -19.07 -94.11
CA TRP A 302 -31.18 -18.69 -94.11
C TRP A 302 -31.42 -17.26 -94.60
N LYS A 303 -30.55 -16.31 -94.22
CA LYS A 303 -30.63 -14.92 -94.69
C LYS A 303 -30.45 -14.84 -96.20
N TYR A 304 -29.46 -15.56 -96.73
CA TYR A 304 -29.08 -15.53 -98.14
C TYR A 304 -29.64 -16.68 -98.97
N LYS A 305 -30.67 -17.39 -98.47
CA LYS A 305 -31.22 -18.58 -99.12
C LYS A 305 -31.58 -18.39 -100.60
N ASN A 306 -32.09 -17.21 -100.97
CA ASN A 306 -32.53 -16.92 -102.33
C ASN A 306 -31.35 -16.99 -103.33
N LEU A 307 -30.16 -16.55 -102.91
CA LEU A 307 -28.95 -16.65 -103.73
C LEU A 307 -28.49 -18.09 -103.91
N PHE A 308 -28.78 -18.94 -102.94
CA PHE A 308 -28.49 -20.36 -103.03
C PHE A 308 -29.58 -21.13 -103.77
N ASP A 309 -30.80 -20.59 -103.89
CA ASP A 309 -31.96 -21.25 -104.49
C ASP A 309 -31.97 -21.23 -106.02
N ASP A 310 -31.27 -20.28 -106.66
CA ASP A 310 -31.29 -20.16 -108.13
C ASP A 310 -30.89 -21.48 -108.83
N GLU A 311 -31.90 -22.10 -109.46
CA GLU A 311 -31.94 -23.40 -110.15
C GLU A 311 -31.38 -23.36 -111.59
N ASN A 312 -30.39 -22.52 -111.88
CA ASN A 312 -29.75 -22.47 -113.20
C ASN A 312 -28.33 -23.08 -113.21
N GLU A 313 -28.18 -24.28 -112.65
CA GLU A 313 -27.05 -25.16 -112.94
C GLU A 313 -27.58 -26.54 -113.34
N ILE A 314 -28.05 -26.62 -114.59
CA ILE A 314 -27.97 -27.84 -115.40
C ILE A 314 -26.58 -27.81 -116.05
N SER A 315 -25.66 -28.66 -115.58
CA SER A 315 -24.67 -29.44 -116.35
C SER A 315 -23.69 -30.11 -115.39
#